data_AF-A0A1Y3YNH3-F1
#
_entry.id   AF-A0A1Y3YNH3-F1
#
_cell.length_a   1.000
_cell.length_b   1.000
_cell.length_c   1.000
_cell.angle_alpha   90.00
_cell.angle_beta   90.00
_cell.angle_gamma   90.00
#
_symmetry.space_group_name_H-M   'P 1'
#
loop_
_entity.id
_entity.type
_entity.pdbx_description
1 polymer ?
#
loop_
_entity_poly.entity_id
_entity_poly.type
_entity_poly.pdbx_seq_one_letter_code
_entity_poly.pdbx_strand_id
1 'polypeptide(L)'
;MTTIYLIRHAQAEGNLYRRCHGWYDGLLTPLGYRQVQALAKRFENVHVDAVYSSDLTRTMETSKAICLSRGLPLCVDADLREVGAGCWEDHSWGEILHAEPESLRQFLLCDPQWHVDGSETFPGVQERMMCAITSIAASHPDQTVAVFSHGSAIRAGISGWLGVPVEEMGYMPLGDNTCVAKLQFQNDQVNICYYNDNSHLGDLANRIHPKDNSGSDMLDAMRHNSLRFRPLQLPKEETLYQQAREEAWMTSHGTMDHFDGAAFLDVMKKNSEYAPESVLVALLGDEPAGILQMDWQQQAEEGVGRIPFFCMLPPYRSKGLGVQMLGQAISCYRKLGRKRLLLRCAPENQRAKSFYLRHDFHKIGEEPGGTGVLDTMEKYISYQ
;
A
#
# COMPACT_ATOMS: atom_id res chain seq x y z
N MET A 1 -1.59 -5.34 -37.51
CA MET A 1 -1.45 -4.30 -36.46
C MET A 1 -1.94 -4.87 -35.15
N THR A 2 -1.09 -4.92 -34.12
CA THR A 2 -1.47 -5.39 -32.78
C THR A 2 -1.84 -4.21 -31.89
N THR A 3 -2.96 -4.30 -31.15
CA THR A 3 -3.35 -3.28 -30.17
C THR A 3 -3.04 -3.78 -28.76
N ILE A 4 -2.31 -3.00 -27.96
CA ILE A 4 -2.05 -3.30 -26.55
C ILE A 4 -2.73 -2.25 -25.67
N TYR A 5 -3.52 -2.73 -24.71
CA TYR A 5 -3.98 -1.94 -23.58
C TYR A 5 -3.08 -2.24 -22.37
N LEU A 6 -2.21 -1.31 -22.02
CA LEU A 6 -1.32 -1.43 -20.87
C LEU A 6 -1.98 -0.76 -19.64
N ILE A 7 -2.19 -1.54 -18.58
CA ILE A 7 -3.10 -1.19 -17.48
C ILE A 7 -2.35 -1.29 -16.15
N ARG A 8 -2.38 -0.21 -15.34
CA ARG A 8 -1.83 -0.24 -13.98
C ARG A 8 -2.75 -1.04 -13.05
N HIS A 9 -2.19 -1.78 -12.09
CA HIS A 9 -3.00 -2.43 -11.05
C HIS A 9 -3.93 -1.44 -10.30
N ALA A 10 -5.03 -1.96 -9.74
CA ALA A 10 -5.91 -1.24 -8.83
C ALA A 10 -5.23 -0.93 -7.48
N GLN A 11 -5.81 -0.05 -6.67
CA GLN A 11 -5.22 0.35 -5.38
C GLN A 11 -4.95 -0.88 -4.52
N ALA A 12 -3.69 -1.01 -4.11
CA ALA A 12 -3.21 -2.09 -3.25
C ALA A 12 -2.68 -1.52 -1.93
N GLU A 13 -2.43 -2.42 -0.98
CA GLU A 13 -2.09 -2.09 0.41
C GLU A 13 -0.94 -1.10 0.57
N GLY A 14 0.18 -1.24 -0.14
CA GLY A 14 1.29 -0.28 -0.08
C GLY A 14 0.92 1.13 -0.57
N ASN A 15 -0.04 1.28 -1.49
CA ASN A 15 -0.57 2.61 -1.86
C ASN A 15 -1.33 3.23 -0.68
N LEU A 16 -2.17 2.44 -0.01
CA LEU A 16 -3.01 2.88 1.10
C LEU A 16 -2.20 3.12 2.38
N TYR A 17 -1.28 2.22 2.70
CA TYR A 17 -0.46 2.22 3.91
C TYR A 17 0.82 3.04 3.77
N ARG A 18 1.07 3.63 2.60
CA ARG A 18 2.29 4.42 2.29
C ARG A 18 3.58 3.64 2.54
N ARG A 19 3.63 2.43 1.96
CA ARG A 19 4.81 1.56 2.00
C ARG A 19 5.39 1.42 0.60
N CYS A 20 6.70 1.25 0.52
CA CYS A 20 7.35 0.93 -0.74
C CYS A 20 6.90 -0.46 -1.20
N HIS A 21 6.29 -0.52 -2.39
CA HIS A 21 5.87 -1.79 -2.98
C HIS A 21 7.07 -2.51 -3.59
N GLY A 22 7.57 -2.03 -4.73
CA GLY A 22 8.43 -2.84 -5.57
C GLY A 22 7.81 -4.22 -5.82
N TRP A 23 8.53 -5.28 -5.49
CA TRP A 23 8.06 -6.67 -5.58
C TRP A 23 7.41 -7.19 -4.29
N TYR A 24 7.29 -6.39 -3.23
CA TYR A 24 6.42 -6.73 -2.10
C TYR A 24 5.01 -6.99 -2.61
N ASP A 25 4.54 -8.21 -2.37
CA ASP A 25 3.24 -8.63 -2.83
C ASP A 25 2.17 -8.10 -1.89
N GLY A 26 1.41 -7.11 -2.33
CA GLY A 26 0.35 -6.47 -1.53
C GLY A 26 -1.02 -6.83 -2.06
N LEU A 27 -2.01 -6.97 -1.17
CA LEU A 27 -3.38 -7.27 -1.56
C LEU A 27 -4.09 -6.01 -2.10
N LEU A 28 -5.15 -6.21 -2.89
CA LEU A 28 -6.05 -5.12 -3.25
C LEU A 28 -6.82 -4.62 -2.02
N THR A 29 -7.05 -3.31 -1.97
CA THR A 29 -7.88 -2.70 -0.94
C THR A 29 -9.36 -2.79 -1.31
N PRO A 30 -10.30 -2.51 -0.38
CA PRO A 30 -11.72 -2.38 -0.73
C PRO A 30 -11.97 -1.34 -1.84
N LEU A 31 -11.21 -0.25 -1.87
CA LEU A 31 -11.26 0.73 -2.98
C LEU A 31 -10.69 0.12 -4.27
N GLY A 32 -9.60 -0.64 -4.19
CA GLY A 32 -9.03 -1.38 -5.31
C GLY A 32 -10.07 -2.27 -6.01
N TYR A 33 -10.85 -3.07 -5.26
CA TYR A 33 -11.91 -3.89 -5.84
C TYR A 33 -13.00 -3.06 -6.54
N ARG A 34 -13.33 -1.87 -6.02
CA ARG A 34 -14.26 -0.95 -6.72
C ARG A 34 -13.66 -0.38 -8.01
N GLN A 35 -12.35 -0.11 -8.02
CA GLN A 35 -11.63 0.31 -9.23
C GLN A 35 -11.59 -0.82 -10.27
N VAL A 36 -11.41 -2.08 -9.86
CA VAL A 36 -11.51 -3.26 -10.74
C VAL A 36 -12.88 -3.34 -11.40
N GLN A 37 -13.97 -3.10 -10.65
CA GLN A 37 -15.33 -3.05 -11.21
C GLN A 37 -15.51 -1.91 -12.23
N ALA A 38 -14.97 -0.72 -11.94
CA ALA A 38 -15.01 0.41 -12.87
C ALA A 38 -14.22 0.13 -14.15
N LEU A 39 -13.06 -0.53 -14.02
CA LEU A 39 -12.24 -0.98 -15.15
C LEU A 39 -12.97 -2.04 -15.99
N ALA A 40 -13.63 -3.01 -15.36
CA ALA A 40 -14.43 -4.02 -16.06
C ALA A 40 -15.52 -3.35 -16.93
N LYS A 41 -16.21 -2.34 -16.38
CA LYS A 41 -17.20 -1.54 -17.12
C LYS A 41 -16.58 -0.79 -18.29
N ARG A 42 -15.39 -0.20 -18.12
CA ARG A 42 -14.66 0.47 -19.22
C ARG A 42 -14.38 -0.46 -20.39
N PHE A 43 -14.05 -1.72 -20.10
CA PHE A 43 -13.71 -2.70 -21.12
C PHE A 43 -14.91 -3.48 -21.66
N GLU A 44 -16.12 -3.33 -21.13
CA GLU A 44 -17.31 -4.12 -21.48
C GLU A 44 -17.52 -4.32 -22.99
N ASN A 45 -17.33 -3.25 -23.78
CA ASN A 45 -17.51 -3.26 -25.23
C ASN A 45 -16.19 -3.25 -26.04
N VAL A 46 -15.05 -3.47 -25.37
CA VAL A 46 -13.74 -3.57 -26.02
C VAL A 46 -13.43 -5.04 -26.27
N HIS A 47 -13.24 -5.45 -27.52
CA HIS A 47 -12.76 -6.80 -27.85
C HIS A 47 -11.34 -7.01 -27.32
N VAL A 48 -11.07 -8.17 -26.69
CA VAL A 48 -9.75 -8.55 -26.19
C VAL A 48 -9.54 -10.03 -26.47
N ASP A 49 -8.44 -10.36 -27.13
CA ASP A 49 -8.06 -11.72 -27.56
C ASP A 49 -7.18 -12.43 -26.52
N ALA A 50 -6.37 -11.68 -25.77
CA ALA A 50 -5.45 -12.24 -24.77
C ALA A 50 -5.23 -11.30 -23.57
N VAL A 51 -4.89 -11.87 -22.42
CA VAL A 51 -4.62 -11.14 -21.17
C VAL A 51 -3.28 -11.58 -20.58
N TYR A 52 -2.41 -10.61 -20.33
CA TYR A 52 -1.13 -10.80 -19.64
C TYR A 52 -1.12 -10.02 -18.33
N SER A 53 -0.39 -10.50 -17.34
CA SER A 53 -0.19 -9.79 -16.07
C SER A 53 1.19 -10.07 -15.52
N SER A 54 1.74 -9.11 -14.77
CA SER A 54 2.78 -9.47 -13.81
C SER A 54 2.27 -10.51 -12.82
N ASP A 55 3.18 -11.28 -12.25
CA ASP A 55 2.88 -12.34 -11.29
C ASP A 55 2.59 -11.84 -9.87
N LEU A 56 2.64 -10.52 -9.62
CA LEU A 56 2.25 -9.96 -8.33
C LEU A 56 0.73 -10.00 -8.15
N THR A 57 0.26 -10.39 -6.98
CA THR A 57 -1.16 -10.61 -6.66
C THR A 57 -2.02 -9.42 -7.05
N ARG A 58 -1.57 -8.18 -6.77
CA ARG A 58 -2.33 -6.96 -7.13
C ARG A 58 -2.61 -6.82 -8.63
N THR A 59 -1.69 -7.21 -9.53
CA THR A 59 -1.94 -7.17 -10.98
C THR A 59 -2.82 -8.33 -11.42
N MET A 60 -2.58 -9.53 -10.88
CA MET A 60 -3.39 -10.71 -11.19
C MET A 60 -4.86 -10.51 -10.78
N GLU A 61 -5.11 -10.01 -9.57
CA GLU A 61 -6.46 -9.66 -9.10
C GLU A 61 -7.09 -8.56 -9.94
N THR A 62 -6.31 -7.55 -10.37
CA THR A 62 -6.82 -6.50 -11.26
C THR A 62 -7.19 -7.06 -12.64
N SER A 63 -6.43 -8.02 -13.15
CA SER A 63 -6.66 -8.63 -14.46
C SER A 63 -8.01 -9.34 -14.58
N LYS A 64 -8.58 -9.77 -13.45
CA LYS A 64 -9.92 -10.37 -13.36
C LYS A 64 -11.03 -9.44 -13.87
N ALA A 65 -10.78 -8.13 -13.94
CA ALA A 65 -11.69 -7.18 -14.61
C ALA A 65 -12.00 -7.57 -16.07
N ILE A 66 -11.05 -8.22 -16.75
CA ILE A 66 -11.14 -8.56 -18.17
C ILE A 66 -11.17 -10.08 -18.37
N CYS A 67 -10.28 -10.85 -17.74
CA CYS A 67 -10.13 -12.27 -18.06
C CYS A 67 -11.33 -13.12 -17.61
N LEU A 68 -11.85 -12.88 -16.41
CA LEU A 68 -12.85 -13.74 -15.76
C LEU A 68 -14.19 -13.74 -16.50
N SER A 69 -14.72 -12.56 -16.85
CA SER A 69 -16.02 -12.43 -17.53
C SER A 69 -16.01 -12.97 -18.97
N ARG A 70 -14.82 -13.19 -19.53
CA ARG A 70 -14.61 -13.59 -20.92
C ARG A 70 -14.07 -15.01 -21.08
N GLY A 71 -13.77 -15.69 -19.96
CA GLY A 71 -13.15 -17.01 -19.98
C GLY A 71 -11.77 -17.01 -20.65
N LEU A 72 -11.07 -15.88 -20.69
CA LEU A 72 -9.73 -15.79 -21.27
C LEU A 72 -8.70 -16.32 -20.26
N PRO A 73 -7.73 -17.14 -20.68
CA PRO A 73 -6.63 -17.52 -19.81
C PRO A 73 -5.78 -16.30 -19.46
N LEU A 74 -5.23 -16.30 -18.24
CA LEU A 74 -4.27 -15.29 -17.80
C LEU A 74 -2.85 -15.80 -18.05
N CYS A 75 -2.12 -15.14 -18.95
CA CYS A 75 -0.69 -15.35 -19.13
C CYS A 75 0.07 -14.53 -18.08
N VAL A 76 0.97 -15.16 -17.33
CA VAL A 76 1.73 -14.51 -16.27
C VAL A 76 3.18 -14.33 -16.72
N ASP A 77 3.72 -13.12 -16.56
CA ASP A 77 5.06 -12.75 -17.00
C ASP A 77 5.77 -11.86 -15.97
N ALA A 78 6.90 -12.33 -15.44
CA ALA A 78 7.67 -11.61 -14.42
C ALA A 78 8.33 -10.34 -14.98
N ASP A 79 8.56 -10.24 -16.29
CA ASP A 79 9.13 -9.05 -16.92
C ASP A 79 8.17 -7.85 -16.90
N LEU A 80 6.90 -8.07 -16.52
CA LEU A 80 5.88 -7.04 -16.31
C LEU A 80 5.85 -6.48 -14.88
N ARG A 81 6.72 -6.93 -13.97
CA ARG A 81 6.76 -6.48 -12.57
C ARG A 81 7.09 -4.99 -12.43
N GLU A 82 6.76 -4.44 -11.25
CA GLU A 82 7.18 -3.09 -10.86
C GLU A 82 8.71 -3.00 -10.78
N VAL A 83 9.27 -1.79 -10.70
CA VAL A 83 10.68 -1.62 -10.32
C VAL A 83 10.97 -2.37 -9.02
N GLY A 84 11.95 -3.28 -9.02
CA GLY A 84 12.43 -3.96 -7.83
C GLY A 84 13.09 -2.95 -6.90
N ALA A 85 12.58 -2.81 -5.68
CA ALA A 85 13.04 -1.80 -4.74
C ALA A 85 14.02 -2.35 -3.68
N GLY A 86 14.40 -3.62 -3.81
CA GLY A 86 15.44 -4.24 -2.98
C GLY A 86 15.12 -4.15 -1.49
N CYS A 87 16.11 -3.72 -0.71
CA CYS A 87 15.99 -3.58 0.74
C CYS A 87 14.93 -2.59 1.22
N TRP A 88 14.36 -1.75 0.34
CA TRP A 88 13.27 -0.84 0.70
C TRP A 88 11.89 -1.48 0.66
N GLU A 89 11.74 -2.66 0.07
CA GLU A 89 10.44 -3.29 -0.08
C GLU A 89 9.76 -3.54 1.27
N ASP A 90 8.46 -3.20 1.34
CA ASP A 90 7.67 -3.24 2.57
C ASP A 90 8.27 -2.41 3.72
N HIS A 91 9.02 -1.34 3.45
CA HIS A 91 9.29 -0.27 4.42
C HIS A 91 8.33 0.90 4.24
N SER A 92 8.05 1.66 5.30
CA SER A 92 7.24 2.87 5.17
C SER A 92 8.02 3.96 4.45
N TRP A 93 7.33 4.80 3.67
CA TRP A 93 7.99 5.97 3.06
C TRP A 93 8.59 6.92 4.11
N GLY A 94 8.02 6.97 5.32
CA GLY A 94 8.57 7.78 6.41
C GLY A 94 9.89 7.22 6.94
N GLU A 95 10.06 5.90 7.00
CA GLU A 95 11.31 5.25 7.39
C GLU A 95 12.41 5.52 6.36
N ILE A 96 12.11 5.31 5.08
CA ILE A 96 13.05 5.55 3.97
C ILE A 96 13.43 7.04 3.92
N LEU A 97 12.46 7.95 4.01
CA LEU A 97 12.71 9.39 4.02
C LEU A 97 13.63 9.84 5.16
N HIS A 98 13.50 9.20 6.33
CA HIS A 98 14.32 9.52 7.49
C HIS A 98 15.74 8.98 7.35
N ALA A 99 15.90 7.75 6.86
CA ALA A 99 17.18 7.08 6.73
C ALA A 99 18.00 7.60 5.55
N GLU A 100 17.37 7.75 4.38
CA GLU A 100 18.06 7.97 3.10
C GLU A 100 17.31 9.00 2.22
N PRO A 101 17.12 10.26 2.68
CA PRO A 101 16.29 11.25 1.98
C PRO A 101 16.79 11.57 0.56
N GLU A 102 18.11 11.55 0.34
CA GLU A 102 18.70 11.82 -0.97
C GLU A 102 18.52 10.66 -1.93
N SER A 103 18.71 9.42 -1.47
CA SER A 103 18.40 8.23 -2.26
C SER A 103 16.90 8.20 -2.62
N LEU A 104 16.02 8.57 -1.68
CA LEU A 104 14.58 8.68 -1.97
C LEU A 104 14.28 9.74 -3.03
N ARG A 105 14.99 10.88 -3.00
CA ARG A 105 14.89 11.91 -4.05
C ARG A 105 15.24 11.32 -5.41
N GLN A 106 16.34 10.58 -5.50
CA GLN A 106 16.80 9.91 -6.71
C GLN A 106 15.74 8.91 -7.21
N PHE A 107 15.19 8.07 -6.33
CA PHE A 107 14.12 7.14 -6.68
C PHE A 107 12.88 7.85 -7.25
N LEU A 108 12.40 8.90 -6.58
CA LEU A 108 11.21 9.65 -7.01
C LEU A 108 11.40 10.33 -8.37
N LEU A 109 12.62 10.77 -8.66
CA LEU A 109 13.01 11.38 -9.94
C LEU A 109 13.41 10.35 -11.00
N CYS A 110 13.33 9.06 -10.69
CA CYS A 110 13.81 7.99 -11.57
C CYS A 110 15.27 8.15 -12.01
N ASP A 111 16.13 8.66 -11.13
CA ASP A 111 17.54 8.90 -11.42
C ASP A 111 18.19 7.59 -11.92
N PRO A 112 18.83 7.58 -13.11
CA PRO A 112 19.51 6.39 -13.63
C PRO A 112 20.59 5.83 -12.70
N GLN A 113 21.14 6.65 -11.80
CA GLN A 113 22.15 6.27 -10.81
C GLN A 113 21.56 5.81 -9.48
N TRP A 114 20.25 5.91 -9.27
CA TRP A 114 19.62 5.41 -8.07
C TRP A 114 19.89 3.91 -7.92
N HIS A 115 20.38 3.52 -6.75
CA HIS A 115 20.63 2.13 -6.41
C HIS A 115 20.56 1.93 -4.90
N VAL A 116 19.94 0.83 -4.50
CA VAL A 116 20.00 0.28 -3.14
C VAL A 116 20.20 -1.23 -3.23
N ASP A 117 20.60 -1.86 -2.13
CA ASP A 117 20.89 -3.30 -2.11
C ASP A 117 19.71 -4.12 -2.66
N GLY A 118 19.94 -4.84 -3.76
CA GLY A 118 18.95 -5.68 -4.42
C GLY A 118 17.94 -4.95 -5.30
N SER A 119 18.12 -3.65 -5.58
CA SER A 119 17.23 -2.91 -6.49
C SER A 119 17.51 -3.18 -7.96
N GLU A 120 16.50 -2.98 -8.80
CA GLU A 120 16.70 -2.76 -10.23
C GLU A 120 17.23 -1.34 -10.50
N THR A 121 17.62 -1.08 -11.75
CA THR A 121 17.89 0.28 -12.26
C THR A 121 16.76 0.73 -13.17
N PHE A 122 16.47 2.03 -13.22
CA PHE A 122 15.43 2.56 -14.12
C PHE A 122 15.69 2.30 -15.61
N PRO A 123 16.94 2.39 -16.14
CA PRO A 123 17.24 1.94 -17.50
C PRO A 123 16.91 0.46 -17.73
N GLY A 124 17.26 -0.42 -16.77
CA GLY A 124 16.96 -1.85 -16.88
C GLY A 124 15.46 -2.14 -16.88
N VAL A 125 14.69 -1.44 -16.05
CA VAL A 125 13.22 -1.52 -16.04
C VAL A 125 12.63 -1.07 -17.38
N GLN A 126 13.12 0.03 -17.95
CA GLN A 126 12.70 0.49 -19.27
C GLN A 126 12.96 -0.57 -20.34
N GLU A 127 14.18 -1.11 -20.39
CA GLU A 127 14.59 -2.11 -21.37
C GLU A 127 13.69 -3.36 -21.27
N ARG A 128 13.55 -3.97 -20.08
CA ARG A 128 12.74 -5.19 -19.93
C ARG A 128 11.27 -4.95 -20.27
N MET A 129 10.71 -3.79 -19.89
CA MET A 129 9.31 -3.47 -20.20
C MET A 129 9.09 -3.29 -21.69
N MET A 130 10.03 -2.63 -22.39
CA MET A 130 9.94 -2.50 -23.85
C MET A 130 10.06 -3.87 -24.54
N CYS A 131 11.00 -4.71 -24.09
CA CYS A 131 11.20 -6.06 -24.63
C CYS A 131 9.96 -6.95 -24.42
N ALA A 132 9.40 -7.00 -23.21
CA ALA A 132 8.23 -7.80 -22.89
C ALA A 132 7.01 -7.38 -23.72
N ILE A 133 6.69 -6.08 -23.76
CA ILE A 133 5.52 -5.59 -24.50
C ILE A 133 5.68 -5.77 -26.01
N THR A 134 6.89 -5.60 -26.55
CA THR A 134 7.16 -5.85 -27.98
C THR A 134 7.01 -7.33 -28.32
N SER A 135 7.50 -8.23 -27.45
CA SER A 135 7.38 -9.69 -27.63
C SER A 135 5.92 -10.16 -27.57
N ILE A 136 5.14 -9.60 -26.63
CA ILE A 136 3.69 -9.81 -26.56
C ILE A 136 3.02 -9.32 -27.84
N ALA A 137 3.35 -8.12 -28.32
CA ALA A 137 2.78 -7.59 -29.55
C ALA A 137 3.05 -8.49 -30.78
N ALA A 138 4.29 -8.99 -30.90
CA ALA A 138 4.72 -9.86 -31.99
C ALA A 138 4.03 -11.23 -31.97
N SER A 139 3.66 -11.73 -30.77
CA SER A 139 2.96 -13.01 -30.60
C SER A 139 1.47 -12.94 -30.93
N HIS A 140 0.93 -11.73 -31.11
CA HIS A 140 -0.50 -11.46 -31.26
C HIS A 140 -0.81 -10.59 -32.49
N PRO A 141 -0.39 -10.98 -33.72
CA PRO A 141 -0.64 -10.19 -34.91
C PRO A 141 -2.15 -10.01 -35.15
N ASP A 142 -2.54 -8.77 -35.45
CA ASP A 142 -3.94 -8.37 -35.73
C ASP A 142 -4.92 -8.59 -34.57
N GLN A 143 -4.42 -8.75 -33.35
CA GLN A 143 -5.19 -8.97 -32.14
C GLN A 143 -5.13 -7.78 -31.17
N THR A 144 -6.04 -7.80 -30.19
CA THR A 144 -6.09 -6.85 -29.07
C THR A 144 -5.73 -7.54 -27.77
N VAL A 145 -4.71 -7.06 -27.08
CA VAL A 145 -4.18 -7.66 -25.85
C VAL A 145 -4.32 -6.69 -24.67
N ALA A 146 -4.80 -7.17 -23.52
CA ALA A 146 -4.75 -6.43 -22.27
C ALA A 146 -3.54 -6.88 -21.44
N VAL A 147 -2.71 -5.95 -21.00
CA VAL A 147 -1.48 -6.23 -20.24
C VAL A 147 -1.51 -5.48 -18.93
N PHE A 148 -1.42 -6.19 -17.81
CA PHE A 148 -1.50 -5.63 -16.45
C PHE A 148 -0.10 -5.52 -15.82
N SER A 149 0.27 -4.29 -15.44
CA SER A 149 1.59 -3.97 -14.88
C SER A 149 1.46 -2.87 -13.81
N HIS A 150 2.52 -2.11 -13.58
CA HIS A 150 2.70 -1.22 -12.43
C HIS A 150 3.10 0.19 -12.84
N GLY A 151 3.01 1.14 -11.90
CA GLY A 151 3.08 2.56 -12.24
C GLY A 151 4.44 2.95 -12.82
N SER A 152 5.53 2.64 -12.12
CA SER A 152 6.86 3.03 -12.57
C SER A 152 7.32 2.23 -13.78
N ALA A 153 7.01 0.93 -13.83
CA ALA A 153 7.28 0.08 -14.99
C ALA A 153 6.57 0.56 -16.27
N ILE A 154 5.27 0.92 -16.19
CA ILE A 154 4.53 1.48 -17.32
C ILE A 154 5.14 2.82 -17.75
N ARG A 155 5.45 3.71 -16.78
CA ARG A 155 6.10 4.99 -17.07
C ARG A 155 7.44 4.79 -17.80
N ALA A 156 8.22 3.79 -17.41
CA ALA A 156 9.49 3.46 -18.04
C ALA A 156 9.35 2.96 -19.48
N GLY A 157 8.40 2.07 -19.77
CA GLY A 157 8.11 1.68 -21.15
C GLY A 157 7.67 2.86 -22.01
N ILE A 158 6.71 3.66 -21.50
CA ILE A 158 6.18 4.83 -22.22
C ILE A 158 7.26 5.88 -22.49
N SER A 159 8.17 6.14 -21.54
CA SER A 159 9.27 7.08 -21.77
C SER A 159 10.18 6.62 -22.91
N GLY A 160 10.52 5.33 -22.96
CA GLY A 160 11.34 4.74 -24.01
C GLY A 160 10.70 4.85 -25.40
N TRP A 161 9.41 4.52 -25.54
CA TRP A 161 8.71 4.66 -26.83
C TRP A 161 8.50 6.12 -27.28
N LEU A 162 8.47 7.08 -26.35
CA LEU A 162 8.43 8.51 -26.67
C LEU A 162 9.82 9.09 -26.99
N GLY A 163 10.90 8.33 -26.79
CA GLY A 163 12.27 8.83 -26.93
C GLY A 163 12.65 9.84 -25.85
N VAL A 164 11.98 9.81 -24.69
CA VAL A 164 12.31 10.65 -23.54
C VAL A 164 13.58 10.08 -22.89
N PRO A 165 14.63 10.89 -22.68
CA PRO A 165 15.83 10.45 -21.95
C PRO A 165 15.48 9.90 -20.57
N VAL A 166 16.19 8.87 -20.09
CA VAL A 166 15.87 8.24 -18.80
C VAL A 166 15.97 9.25 -17.64
N GLU A 167 16.89 10.21 -17.74
CA GLU A 167 17.09 11.31 -16.80
C GLU A 167 15.85 12.22 -16.68
N GLU A 168 15.01 12.26 -17.71
CA GLU A 168 13.79 13.07 -17.74
C GLU A 168 12.53 12.27 -17.35
N MET A 169 12.64 10.95 -17.18
CA MET A 169 11.52 10.07 -16.89
C MET A 169 10.76 10.45 -15.61
N GLY A 170 11.47 10.93 -14.58
CA GLY A 170 10.87 11.36 -13.31
C GLY A 170 9.85 12.49 -13.46
N TYR A 171 9.99 13.33 -14.49
CA TYR A 171 9.09 14.46 -14.74
C TYR A 171 7.81 14.05 -15.48
N MET A 172 7.77 12.85 -16.06
CA MET A 172 6.56 12.29 -16.63
C MET A 172 5.56 11.92 -15.53
N PRO A 173 4.27 12.25 -15.72
CA PRO A 173 3.25 11.97 -14.71
C PRO A 173 3.10 10.46 -14.49
N LEU A 174 3.04 10.07 -13.22
CA LEU A 174 2.69 8.70 -12.82
C LEU A 174 1.17 8.53 -12.97
N GLY A 175 0.72 7.58 -13.79
CA GLY A 175 -0.71 7.33 -13.99
C GLY A 175 -1.38 6.72 -12.76
N ASP A 176 -2.64 7.05 -12.50
CA ASP A 176 -3.43 6.53 -11.38
C ASP A 176 -3.58 5.00 -11.40
N ASN A 177 -3.98 4.40 -10.26
CA ASN A 177 -4.41 3.00 -10.24
C ASN A 177 -5.51 2.76 -11.29
N THR A 178 -5.45 1.62 -11.99
CA THR A 178 -6.27 1.25 -13.16
C THR A 178 -6.23 2.19 -14.36
N CYS A 179 -5.34 3.19 -14.41
CA CYS A 179 -5.16 3.97 -15.63
C CYS A 179 -4.73 3.08 -16.80
N VAL A 180 -5.09 3.51 -18.01
CA VAL A 180 -4.89 2.73 -19.23
C VAL A 180 -4.09 3.53 -20.23
N ALA A 181 -3.10 2.88 -20.84
CA ALA A 181 -2.47 3.32 -22.07
C ALA A 181 -2.90 2.41 -23.23
N LYS A 182 -3.08 2.99 -24.42
CA LYS A 182 -3.37 2.26 -25.65
C LYS A 182 -2.22 2.46 -26.63
N LEU A 183 -1.62 1.34 -27.02
CA LEU A 183 -0.50 1.25 -27.95
C LEU A 183 -0.93 0.49 -29.21
N GLN A 184 -0.42 0.90 -30.37
CA GLN A 184 -0.59 0.18 -31.63
C GLN A 184 0.77 -0.16 -32.22
N PHE A 185 1.02 -1.44 -32.45
CA PHE A 185 2.25 -1.96 -33.02
C PHE A 185 2.02 -2.36 -34.48
N GLN A 186 2.83 -1.80 -35.38
CA GLN A 186 2.81 -2.10 -36.82
C GLN A 186 4.19 -1.90 -37.43
N ASN A 187 4.73 -2.91 -38.13
CA ASN A 187 6.01 -2.82 -38.85
C ASN A 187 7.15 -2.25 -37.99
N ASP A 188 7.34 -2.80 -36.78
CA ASP A 188 8.31 -2.36 -35.76
C ASP A 188 8.13 -0.93 -35.23
N GLN A 189 7.06 -0.24 -35.63
CA GLN A 189 6.68 1.07 -35.10
C GLN A 189 5.64 0.93 -34.00
N VAL A 190 5.76 1.78 -32.99
CA VAL A 190 4.82 1.89 -31.87
C VAL A 190 4.15 3.26 -31.92
N ASN A 191 2.83 3.26 -32.02
CA ASN A 191 2.01 4.45 -31.88
C ASN A 191 1.33 4.46 -30.51
N ILE A 192 1.70 5.39 -29.63
CA ILE A 192 1.01 5.62 -28.36
C ILE A 192 -0.23 6.47 -28.63
N CYS A 193 -1.42 5.86 -28.67
CA CYS A 193 -2.67 6.58 -28.91
C CYS A 193 -3.04 7.49 -27.73
N TYR A 194 -2.85 6.98 -26.50
CA TYR A 194 -3.01 7.70 -25.24
C TYR A 194 -2.32 6.93 -24.11
N TYR A 195 -2.00 7.62 -23.01
CA TYR A 195 -1.50 7.01 -21.77
C TYR A 195 -2.04 7.74 -20.55
N ASN A 196 -2.01 7.08 -19.38
CA ASN A 196 -2.56 7.57 -18.12
C ASN A 196 -4.06 7.90 -18.13
N ASP A 197 -4.85 7.36 -19.06
CA ASP A 197 -6.29 7.64 -19.09
C ASP A 197 -7.03 6.87 -17.97
N ASN A 198 -7.62 7.62 -17.05
CA ASN A 198 -8.33 7.16 -15.87
C ASN A 198 -9.81 7.56 -15.88
N SER A 199 -10.34 8.00 -17.03
CA SER A 199 -11.69 8.57 -17.20
C SER A 199 -12.84 7.73 -16.64
N HIS A 200 -12.66 6.42 -16.49
CA HIS A 200 -13.64 5.49 -15.92
C HIS A 200 -13.78 5.56 -14.39
N LEU A 201 -12.86 6.21 -13.69
CA LEU A 201 -12.81 6.18 -12.23
C LEU A 201 -13.78 7.15 -11.56
N GLY A 202 -14.03 8.32 -12.14
CA GLY A 202 -14.79 9.39 -11.47
C GLY A 202 -14.25 9.65 -10.05
N ASP A 203 -15.11 9.48 -9.03
CA ASP A 203 -14.73 9.66 -7.62
C ASP A 203 -13.85 8.55 -7.03
N LEU A 204 -13.63 7.45 -7.77
CA LEU A 204 -12.73 6.36 -7.35
C LEU A 204 -11.26 6.66 -7.68
N ALA A 205 -10.97 7.76 -8.37
CA ALA A 205 -9.61 8.17 -8.68
C ALA A 205 -8.86 8.51 -7.38
N ASN A 206 -7.59 8.10 -7.30
CA ASN A 206 -6.75 8.48 -6.18
C ASN A 206 -6.41 9.96 -6.30
N ARG A 207 -7.10 10.82 -5.56
CA ARG A 207 -6.80 12.27 -5.52
C ARG A 207 -5.47 12.60 -4.80
N ILE A 208 -4.54 11.64 -4.68
CA ILE A 208 -3.36 11.69 -3.77
C ILE A 208 -2.05 12.00 -4.51
N HIS A 209 -2.09 12.42 -5.78
CA HIS A 209 -0.90 12.95 -6.42
C HIS A 209 -0.89 14.49 -6.31
N PRO A 210 0.15 15.10 -5.69
CA PRO A 210 0.40 16.51 -5.85
C PRO A 210 0.35 16.84 -7.35
N LYS A 211 -0.26 17.98 -7.70
CA LYS A 211 -0.40 18.40 -9.11
C LYS A 211 0.95 18.73 -9.76
N ASP A 212 2.01 18.86 -8.97
CA ASP A 212 3.34 19.27 -9.38
C ASP A 212 4.34 18.12 -9.25
N ASN A 213 4.93 17.73 -10.38
CA ASN A 213 5.82 16.56 -10.54
C ASN A 213 7.27 16.83 -10.09
N SER A 214 7.54 17.85 -9.26
CA SER A 214 8.91 18.08 -8.81
C SER A 214 9.27 17.09 -7.68
N GLY A 215 10.45 16.46 -7.76
CA GLY A 215 10.94 15.57 -6.70
C GLY A 215 11.00 16.25 -5.33
N SER A 216 11.22 17.57 -5.29
CA SER A 216 11.20 18.38 -4.07
C SER A 216 9.80 18.48 -3.45
N ASP A 217 8.75 18.70 -4.25
CA ASP A 217 7.37 18.80 -3.74
C ASP A 217 6.85 17.45 -3.26
N MET A 218 7.26 16.36 -3.91
CA MET A 218 6.92 15.00 -3.48
C MET A 218 7.57 14.64 -2.13
N LEU A 219 8.86 14.98 -1.94
CA LEU A 219 9.55 14.81 -0.67
C LEU A 219 8.91 15.65 0.44
N ASP A 220 8.59 16.93 0.15
CA ASP A 220 7.95 17.80 1.13
C ASP A 220 6.56 17.27 1.52
N ALA A 221 5.77 16.84 0.54
CA ALA A 221 4.50 16.18 0.83
C ALA A 221 4.69 14.95 1.73
N MET A 222 5.72 14.12 1.48
CA MET A 222 6.04 12.95 2.31
C MET A 222 6.40 13.32 3.75
N ARG A 223 7.14 14.41 3.99
CA ARG A 223 7.47 14.89 5.34
C ARG A 223 6.24 15.16 6.19
N HIS A 224 5.13 15.56 5.56
CA HIS A 224 3.90 15.93 6.24
C HIS A 224 2.85 14.81 6.32
N ASN A 225 3.07 13.67 5.64
CA ASN A 225 2.05 12.63 5.55
C ASN A 225 2.56 11.19 5.61
N SER A 226 3.85 10.95 5.84
CA SER A 226 4.44 9.60 5.89
C SER A 226 5.01 9.32 7.28
N LEU A 227 4.38 8.39 7.99
CA LEU A 227 4.81 7.98 9.33
C LEU A 227 6.01 7.05 9.26
N ARG A 228 6.92 7.21 10.21
CA ARG A 228 7.96 6.23 10.55
C ARG A 228 7.69 5.60 11.90
N PHE A 229 8.28 4.45 12.16
CA PHE A 229 8.05 3.69 13.38
C PHE A 229 9.37 3.37 14.06
N ARG A 230 9.36 3.37 15.40
CA ARG A 230 10.47 2.83 16.20
C ARG A 230 9.94 2.24 17.50
N PRO A 231 10.68 1.32 18.13
CA PRO A 231 10.39 0.89 19.49
C PRO A 231 10.23 2.08 20.44
N LEU A 232 9.28 1.93 21.37
CA LEU A 232 9.10 2.83 22.51
C LEU A 232 10.26 2.66 23.49
N GLN A 233 10.87 3.77 23.91
CA GLN A 233 12.09 3.77 24.72
C GLN A 233 11.76 3.81 26.21
N LEU A 234 11.98 2.72 26.92
CA LEU A 234 11.80 2.66 28.38
C LEU A 234 13.09 3.00 29.14
N PRO A 235 12.99 3.66 30.32
CA PRO A 235 11.77 4.20 30.94
C PRO A 235 11.38 5.60 30.40
N LYS A 236 12.18 6.18 29.49
CA LYS A 236 12.07 7.58 29.04
C LYS A 236 10.69 7.97 28.50
N GLU A 237 10.02 7.07 27.80
CA GLU A 237 8.73 7.30 27.14
C GLU A 237 7.55 6.60 27.83
N GLU A 238 7.74 6.13 29.07
CA GLU A 238 6.67 5.53 29.86
C GLU A 238 5.53 6.54 30.08
N THR A 239 5.86 7.80 30.40
CA THR A 239 4.89 8.88 30.57
C THR A 239 4.08 9.15 29.30
N LEU A 240 4.71 9.07 28.12
CA LEU A 240 4.03 9.24 26.84
C LEU A 240 2.96 8.14 26.64
N TYR A 241 3.31 6.89 26.96
CA TYR A 241 2.37 5.76 26.90
C TYR A 241 1.19 5.94 27.88
N GLN A 242 1.48 6.31 29.13
CA GLN A 242 0.45 6.53 30.16
C GLN A 242 -0.54 7.62 29.73
N GLN A 243 -0.04 8.78 29.32
CA GLN A 243 -0.87 9.89 28.86
C GLN A 243 -1.73 9.51 27.65
N ALA A 244 -1.17 8.76 26.69
CA ALA A 244 -1.93 8.28 25.55
C ALA A 244 -3.03 7.27 25.95
N ARG A 245 -2.78 6.41 26.95
CA ARG A 245 -3.77 5.47 27.48
C ARG A 245 -4.90 6.16 28.23
N GLU A 246 -4.57 7.10 29.12
CA GLU A 246 -5.54 7.91 29.86
C GLU A 246 -6.45 8.68 28.91
N GLU A 247 -5.87 9.35 27.93
CA GLU A 247 -6.61 10.16 26.97
C GLU A 247 -7.48 9.29 26.04
N ALA A 248 -6.96 8.14 25.57
CA ALA A 248 -7.73 7.21 24.76
C ALA A 248 -8.88 6.56 25.55
N TRP A 249 -8.66 6.28 26.84
CA TRP A 249 -9.67 5.76 27.75
C TRP A 249 -10.79 6.77 27.96
N MET A 250 -10.44 8.00 28.36
CA MET A 250 -11.40 9.10 28.56
C MET A 250 -12.20 9.37 27.28
N THR A 251 -11.55 9.33 26.11
CA THR A 251 -12.22 9.50 24.81
C THR A 251 -13.20 8.36 24.49
N SER A 252 -12.88 7.13 24.88
CA SER A 252 -13.70 5.95 24.54
C SER A 252 -14.84 5.70 25.53
N HIS A 253 -14.65 6.05 26.80
CA HIS A 253 -15.56 5.71 27.89
C HIS A 253 -16.21 6.92 28.57
N GLY A 254 -15.67 8.13 28.37
CA GLY A 254 -16.20 9.36 28.97
C GLY A 254 -15.97 9.53 30.48
N THR A 255 -15.31 8.57 31.12
CA THR A 255 -14.95 8.56 32.55
C THR A 255 -13.60 7.86 32.75
N MET A 256 -12.94 8.12 33.89
CA MET A 256 -11.74 7.39 34.34
C MET A 256 -12.08 6.21 35.25
N ASP A 257 -13.36 5.93 35.50
CA ASP A 257 -13.78 4.75 36.26
C ASP A 257 -13.22 3.47 35.63
N HIS A 258 -12.70 2.57 36.48
CA HIS A 258 -12.08 1.30 36.07
C HIS A 258 -10.84 1.41 35.17
N PHE A 259 -10.28 2.61 35.00
CA PHE A 259 -8.99 2.78 34.35
C PHE A 259 -7.87 2.21 35.23
N ASP A 260 -7.21 1.16 34.74
CA ASP A 260 -6.05 0.56 35.41
C ASP A 260 -4.76 0.83 34.62
N GLY A 261 -4.21 2.03 34.83
CA GLY A 261 -2.96 2.44 34.19
C GLY A 261 -1.78 1.51 34.51
N ALA A 262 -1.72 0.97 35.72
CA ALA A 262 -0.65 0.05 36.14
C ALA A 262 -0.72 -1.27 35.37
N ALA A 263 -1.91 -1.86 35.23
CA ALA A 263 -2.08 -3.07 34.43
C ALA A 263 -1.73 -2.86 32.94
N PHE A 264 -2.11 -1.72 32.36
CA PHE A 264 -1.74 -1.41 30.97
C PHE A 264 -0.22 -1.28 30.78
N LEU A 265 0.47 -0.65 31.75
CA LEU A 265 1.93 -0.54 31.73
C LEU A 265 2.61 -1.89 31.87
N ASP A 266 2.14 -2.76 32.77
CA ASP A 266 2.71 -4.09 32.97
C ASP A 266 2.58 -4.93 31.71
N VAL A 267 1.44 -4.89 31.03
CA VAL A 267 1.27 -5.58 29.74
C VAL A 267 2.18 -4.96 28.68
N MET A 268 2.25 -3.63 28.57
CA MET A 268 3.15 -2.97 27.63
C MET A 268 4.61 -3.35 27.86
N LYS A 269 5.08 -3.38 29.11
CA LYS A 269 6.45 -3.77 29.49
C LYS A 269 6.72 -5.22 29.08
N LYS A 270 5.80 -6.15 29.38
CA LYS A 270 5.91 -7.56 28.94
C LYS A 270 6.02 -7.70 27.43
N ASN A 271 5.20 -6.98 26.67
CA ASN A 271 5.26 -7.00 25.21
C ASN A 271 6.62 -6.46 24.71
N SER A 272 7.06 -5.32 25.24
CA SER A 272 8.34 -4.69 24.88
C SER A 272 9.56 -5.56 25.25
N GLU A 273 9.51 -6.23 26.41
CA GLU A 273 10.55 -7.19 26.84
C GLU A 273 10.61 -8.43 25.95
N TYR A 274 9.44 -8.93 25.50
CA TYR A 274 9.38 -10.05 24.57
C TYR A 274 9.93 -9.68 23.18
N ALA A 275 9.51 -8.52 22.66
CA ALA A 275 10.00 -7.96 21.41
C ALA A 275 9.83 -6.42 21.42
N PRO A 276 10.92 -5.64 21.37
CA PRO A 276 10.84 -4.17 21.35
C PRO A 276 9.98 -3.63 20.19
N GLU A 277 9.97 -4.32 19.05
CA GLU A 277 9.19 -3.99 17.86
C GLU A 277 7.69 -4.21 18.03
N SER A 278 7.26 -4.84 19.13
CA SER A 278 5.84 -5.01 19.45
C SER A 278 5.21 -3.76 20.06
N VAL A 279 6.00 -2.79 20.55
CA VAL A 279 5.51 -1.53 21.09
C VAL A 279 6.18 -0.37 20.38
N LEU A 280 5.46 0.22 19.43
CA LEU A 280 5.99 1.22 18.51
C LEU A 280 5.42 2.61 18.79
N VAL A 281 6.29 3.61 18.74
CA VAL A 281 5.91 5.02 18.57
C VAL A 281 5.88 5.31 17.07
N ALA A 282 4.73 5.76 16.59
CA ALA A 282 4.59 6.29 15.24
C ALA A 282 4.98 7.78 15.25
N LEU A 283 5.85 8.19 14.35
CA LEU A 283 6.43 9.53 14.29
C LEU A 283 6.12 10.18 12.95
N LEU A 284 5.77 11.46 12.97
CA LEU A 284 5.75 12.30 11.77
C LEU A 284 6.95 13.26 11.85
N GLY A 285 7.96 13.02 11.00
CA GLY A 285 9.29 13.59 11.25
C GLY A 285 9.85 13.01 12.55
N ASP A 286 10.13 13.87 13.52
CA ASP A 286 10.62 13.47 14.86
C ASP A 286 9.56 13.59 15.95
N GLU A 287 8.36 14.06 15.62
CA GLU A 287 7.28 14.28 16.57
C GLU A 287 6.42 13.03 16.74
N PRO A 288 6.16 12.57 17.99
CA PRO A 288 5.23 11.47 18.25
C PRO A 288 3.84 11.80 17.71
N ALA A 289 3.33 10.92 16.85
CA ALA A 289 2.01 11.03 16.24
C ALA A 289 1.03 9.96 16.75
N GLY A 290 1.53 8.82 17.24
CA GLY A 290 0.71 7.74 17.75
C GLY A 290 1.49 6.63 18.44
N ILE A 291 0.77 5.68 19.03
CA ILE A 291 1.32 4.48 19.68
C ILE A 291 0.60 3.25 19.14
N LEU A 292 1.38 2.28 18.68
CA LEU A 292 0.93 0.97 18.25
C LEU A 292 1.51 -0.08 19.18
N GLN A 293 0.66 -0.74 19.95
CA GLN A 293 1.04 -1.92 20.74
C GLN A 293 0.47 -3.16 20.05
N MET A 294 1.32 -4.16 19.92
CA MET A 294 1.06 -5.47 19.36
C MET A 294 1.38 -6.51 20.43
N ASP A 295 0.60 -7.59 20.50
CA ASP A 295 0.90 -8.76 21.33
C ASP A 295 1.26 -9.93 20.41
N TRP A 296 2.55 -10.25 20.37
CA TRP A 296 3.10 -11.26 19.47
C TRP A 296 2.92 -12.69 20.00
N GLN A 297 2.50 -12.84 21.25
CA GLN A 297 2.37 -14.12 21.94
C GLN A 297 0.91 -14.58 21.99
N GLN A 298 -0.02 -13.68 22.29
CA GLN A 298 -1.41 -14.05 22.51
C GLN A 298 -2.05 -14.59 21.22
N GLN A 299 -2.53 -15.85 21.28
CA GLN A 299 -3.17 -16.58 20.17
C GLN A 299 -2.26 -16.75 18.92
N ALA A 300 -0.94 -16.69 19.13
CA ALA A 300 0.06 -16.89 18.09
C ALA A 300 -0.14 -18.20 17.31
N GLU A 301 -0.37 -19.30 18.03
CA GLU A 301 -0.55 -20.64 17.45
C GLU A 301 -1.82 -20.75 16.60
N GLU A 302 -2.81 -19.89 16.82
CA GLU A 302 -4.03 -19.82 16.00
C GLU A 302 -3.87 -18.93 14.76
N GLY A 303 -2.65 -18.43 14.49
CA GLY A 303 -2.36 -17.52 13.39
C GLY A 303 -2.92 -16.11 13.58
N VAL A 304 -3.16 -15.68 14.82
CA VAL A 304 -3.71 -14.35 15.16
C VAL A 304 -2.59 -13.38 15.52
N GLY A 305 -2.68 -12.15 15.01
CA GLY A 305 -1.97 -11.00 15.55
C GLY A 305 -2.91 -10.08 16.33
N ARG A 306 -2.63 -9.83 17.61
CA ARG A 306 -3.48 -8.95 18.43
C ARG A 306 -2.94 -7.52 18.52
N ILE A 307 -3.83 -6.54 18.52
CA ILE A 307 -3.48 -5.13 18.71
C ILE A 307 -4.13 -4.62 20.01
N PRO A 308 -3.46 -4.77 21.18
CA PRO A 308 -4.02 -4.32 22.46
C PRO A 308 -4.11 -2.79 22.60
N PHE A 309 -3.35 -2.04 21.81
CA PHE A 309 -3.42 -0.58 21.80
C PHE A 309 -3.14 -0.02 20.41
N PHE A 310 -4.01 0.89 20.00
CA PHE A 310 -3.89 1.61 18.76
C PHE A 310 -4.41 3.03 19.01
N CYS A 311 -3.52 4.01 19.06
CA CYS A 311 -3.91 5.39 19.35
C CYS A 311 -3.14 6.38 18.49
N MET A 312 -3.89 7.25 17.81
CA MET A 312 -3.35 8.50 17.26
C MET A 312 -3.42 9.58 18.34
N LEU A 313 -2.31 10.28 18.58
CA LEU A 313 -2.30 11.42 19.50
C LEU A 313 -3.21 12.55 18.99
N PRO A 314 -3.85 13.33 19.87
CA PRO A 314 -4.91 14.27 19.48
C PRO A 314 -4.58 15.21 18.31
N PRO A 315 -3.37 15.82 18.21
CA PRO A 315 -3.03 16.73 17.10
C PRO A 315 -2.98 16.05 15.72
N TYR A 316 -2.90 14.72 15.66
CA TYR A 316 -2.72 13.94 14.43
C TYR A 316 -3.97 13.15 14.03
N ARG A 317 -5.03 13.24 14.83
CA ARG A 317 -6.32 12.62 14.54
C ARG A 317 -7.00 13.26 13.33
N SER A 318 -7.79 12.46 12.61
CA SER A 318 -8.55 12.89 11.42
C SER A 318 -7.69 13.33 10.23
N LYS A 319 -6.36 13.18 10.28
CA LYS A 319 -5.46 13.56 9.18
C LYS A 319 -5.14 12.42 8.19
N GLY A 320 -5.87 11.30 8.29
CA GLY A 320 -5.63 10.12 7.45
C GLY A 320 -4.36 9.33 7.77
N LEU A 321 -3.66 9.63 8.87
CA LEU A 321 -2.39 8.98 9.22
C LEU A 321 -2.54 7.58 9.84
N GLY A 322 -3.64 7.33 10.57
CA GLY A 322 -3.85 6.08 11.30
C GLY A 322 -3.81 4.81 10.43
N VAL A 323 -4.19 4.92 9.16
CA VAL A 323 -4.13 3.77 8.23
C VAL A 323 -2.70 3.23 8.06
N GLN A 324 -1.67 4.07 8.20
CA GLN A 324 -0.28 3.64 8.11
C GLN A 324 0.15 2.82 9.33
N MET A 325 -0.38 3.11 10.52
CA MET A 325 -0.16 2.28 11.71
C MET A 325 -0.78 0.89 11.53
N LEU A 326 -1.96 0.80 10.89
CA LEU A 326 -2.56 -0.49 10.54
C LEU A 326 -1.67 -1.25 9.54
N GLY A 327 -1.16 -0.55 8.53
CA GLY A 327 -0.20 -1.12 7.58
C GLY A 327 1.07 -1.65 8.25
N GLN A 328 1.60 -0.94 9.24
CA GLN A 328 2.74 -1.40 10.04
C GLN A 328 2.40 -2.69 10.80
N ALA A 329 1.23 -2.76 11.46
CA ALA A 329 0.80 -3.96 12.16
C ALA A 329 0.64 -5.15 11.20
N ILE A 330 0.04 -4.93 10.02
CA ILE A 330 -0.14 -5.95 8.99
C ILE A 330 1.22 -6.48 8.51
N SER A 331 2.16 -5.60 8.18
CA SER A 331 3.52 -5.97 7.75
C SER A 331 4.22 -6.82 8.82
N CYS A 332 4.24 -6.36 10.08
CA CYS A 332 4.84 -7.10 11.19
C CYS A 332 4.22 -8.49 11.35
N TYR A 333 2.88 -8.58 11.38
CA TYR A 333 2.20 -9.83 11.64
C TYR A 333 2.25 -10.82 10.47
N ARG A 334 2.30 -10.36 9.22
CA ARG A 334 2.56 -11.23 8.07
C ARG A 334 3.94 -11.87 8.14
N LYS A 335 4.98 -11.11 8.51
CA LYS A 335 6.34 -11.63 8.72
C LYS A 335 6.41 -12.69 9.82
N LEU A 336 5.50 -12.60 10.81
CA LEU A 336 5.33 -13.60 11.87
C LEU A 336 4.39 -14.76 11.49
N GLY A 337 3.95 -14.85 10.23
CA GLY A 337 3.08 -15.92 9.73
C GLY A 337 1.63 -15.83 10.19
N ARG A 338 1.17 -14.67 10.68
CA ARG A 338 -0.23 -14.48 11.09
C ARG A 338 -1.13 -14.28 9.86
N LYS A 339 -2.35 -14.80 9.97
CA LYS A 339 -3.36 -14.77 8.89
C LYS A 339 -4.47 -13.76 9.15
N ARG A 340 -4.65 -13.34 10.41
CA ARG A 340 -5.72 -12.45 10.85
C ARG A 340 -5.24 -11.50 11.94
N LEU A 341 -5.83 -10.30 11.97
CA LEU A 341 -5.65 -9.29 13.01
C LEU A 341 -6.90 -9.18 13.86
N LEU A 342 -6.70 -9.17 15.18
CA LEU A 342 -7.75 -8.95 16.16
C LEU A 342 -7.47 -7.69 16.97
N LEU A 343 -8.51 -6.89 17.18
CA LEU A 343 -8.48 -5.74 18.09
C LEU A 343 -9.80 -5.58 18.81
N ARG A 344 -9.76 -4.84 19.92
CA ARG A 344 -10.95 -4.49 20.70
C ARG A 344 -11.37 -3.06 20.41
N CYS A 345 -12.68 -2.83 20.33
CA CYS A 345 -13.26 -1.50 20.14
C CYS A 345 -14.41 -1.30 21.12
N ALA A 346 -14.45 -0.15 21.80
CA ALA A 346 -15.62 0.21 22.60
C ALA A 346 -16.85 0.36 21.69
N PRO A 347 -18.01 -0.25 22.02
CA PRO A 347 -19.20 -0.19 21.17
C PRO A 347 -19.68 1.25 20.91
N GLU A 348 -19.49 2.13 21.89
CA GLU A 348 -19.87 3.55 21.83
C GLU A 348 -18.87 4.41 21.05
N ASN A 349 -17.66 3.91 20.77
CA ASN A 349 -16.66 4.65 20.01
C ASN A 349 -16.93 4.53 18.50
N GLN A 350 -17.98 5.22 18.03
CA GLN A 350 -18.43 5.20 16.65
C GLN A 350 -17.35 5.61 15.65
N ARG A 351 -16.43 6.49 16.07
CA ARG A 351 -15.32 6.95 15.26
C ARG A 351 -14.31 5.83 14.99
N ALA A 352 -13.90 5.10 16.02
CA ALA A 352 -12.99 3.96 15.88
C ALA A 352 -13.67 2.84 15.08
N LYS A 353 -14.94 2.53 15.38
CA LYS A 353 -15.73 1.53 14.65
C LYS A 353 -15.82 1.85 13.16
N SER A 354 -16.13 3.10 12.80
CA SER A 354 -16.18 3.56 11.41
C SER A 354 -14.80 3.56 10.73
N PHE A 355 -13.72 3.74 11.48
CA PHE A 355 -12.37 3.56 10.96
C PHE A 355 -12.09 2.09 10.64
N TYR A 356 -12.35 1.17 11.57
CA TYR A 356 -12.09 -0.25 11.37
C TYR A 356 -12.95 -0.87 10.26
N LEU A 357 -14.26 -0.57 10.22
CA LEU A 357 -15.15 -1.06 9.16
C LEU A 357 -14.69 -0.60 7.77
N ARG A 358 -14.24 0.66 7.62
CA ARG A 358 -13.71 1.17 6.34
C ARG A 358 -12.41 0.49 5.90
N HIS A 359 -11.67 -0.10 6.83
CA HIS A 359 -10.44 -0.85 6.56
C HIS A 359 -10.66 -2.36 6.62
N ASP A 360 -11.91 -2.80 6.42
CA ASP A 360 -12.28 -4.20 6.25
C ASP A 360 -12.01 -5.06 7.50
N PHE A 361 -12.31 -4.47 8.66
CA PHE A 361 -12.56 -5.23 9.88
C PHE A 361 -14.04 -5.52 10.04
N HIS A 362 -14.36 -6.67 10.62
CA HIS A 362 -15.74 -7.10 10.90
C HIS A 362 -15.86 -7.51 12.37
N LYS A 363 -17.02 -7.25 12.99
CA LYS A 363 -17.28 -7.71 14.37
C LYS A 363 -17.50 -9.22 14.35
N ILE A 364 -16.72 -9.95 15.14
CA ILE A 364 -16.83 -11.42 15.27
C ILE A 364 -17.37 -11.84 16.64
N GLY A 365 -17.43 -10.93 17.60
CA GLY A 365 -17.88 -11.24 18.95
C GLY A 365 -17.68 -10.09 19.91
N GLU A 366 -17.72 -10.42 21.18
CA GLU A 366 -17.69 -9.51 22.31
C GLU A 366 -16.83 -10.11 23.42
N GLU A 367 -16.03 -9.27 24.07
CA GLU A 367 -15.16 -9.68 25.19
C GLU A 367 -15.32 -8.71 26.38
N PRO A 368 -15.12 -9.16 27.63
CA PRO A 368 -15.15 -8.27 28.79
C PRO A 368 -14.11 -7.13 28.65
N GLY A 369 -14.57 -5.89 28.86
CA GLY A 369 -13.73 -4.70 28.96
C GLY A 369 -13.57 -4.24 30.41
N GLY A 370 -12.69 -3.26 30.65
CA GLY A 370 -12.61 -2.64 31.98
C GLY A 370 -13.90 -1.87 32.34
N THR A 371 -14.65 -1.40 31.33
CA THR A 371 -16.06 -0.99 31.47
C THR A 371 -16.93 -1.75 30.46
N GLY A 372 -17.87 -2.55 30.96
CA GLY A 372 -18.82 -3.27 30.12
C GLY A 372 -18.16 -4.27 29.16
N VAL A 373 -18.63 -4.27 27.91
CA VAL A 373 -18.25 -5.23 26.87
C VAL A 373 -17.62 -4.49 25.69
N LEU A 374 -16.56 -5.06 25.12
CA LEU A 374 -15.87 -4.53 23.95
C LEU A 374 -16.18 -5.38 22.72
N ASP A 375 -16.42 -4.74 21.58
CA ASP A 375 -16.52 -5.41 20.28
C ASP A 375 -15.15 -6.01 19.94
N THR A 376 -15.12 -7.29 19.56
CA THR A 376 -13.94 -7.93 18.96
C THR A 376 -14.03 -7.82 17.46
N MET A 377 -13.07 -7.11 16.87
CA MET A 377 -13.00 -6.81 15.44
C MET A 377 -11.89 -7.64 14.80
N GLU A 378 -12.19 -8.32 13.70
CA GLU A 378 -11.26 -9.17 12.96
C GLU A 378 -11.04 -8.66 11.53
N LYS A 379 -9.80 -8.74 11.04
CA LYS A 379 -9.42 -8.54 9.64
C LYS A 379 -8.55 -9.68 9.13
N TYR A 380 -8.83 -10.21 7.95
CA TYR A 380 -7.93 -11.13 7.25
C TYR A 380 -6.76 -10.39 6.62
N ILE A 381 -5.56 -10.95 6.75
CA ILE A 381 -4.32 -10.36 6.23
C ILE A 381 -3.49 -11.34 5.41
N SER A 382 -3.79 -12.65 5.37
CA SER A 382 -3.04 -13.58 4.52
C SER A 382 -3.35 -13.42 3.04
N TYR A 383 -2.38 -13.77 2.19
CA TYR A 383 -2.62 -14.11 0.79
C TYR A 383 -3.60 -15.30 0.73
N GLN A 384 -4.61 -15.22 -0.14
CA GLN A 384 -5.59 -16.29 -0.34
C GLN A 384 -5.01 -17.43 -1.17
#